data_AF-A0A934WJD2-F1
#
_entry.id   AF-A0A934WJD2-F1
#
_cell.length_a   1.000
_cell.length_b   1.000
_cell.length_c   1.000
_cell.angle_alpha   90.00
_cell.angle_beta   90.00
_cell.angle_gamma   90.00
#
_symmetry.space_group_name_H-M   'P 1'
#
loop_
_entity.id
_entity.type
_entity.pdbx_description
1 polymer ?
#
loop_
_entity_poly.entity_id
_entity_poly.type
_entity_poly.pdbx_seq_one_letter_code
_entity_poly.pdbx_strand_id
1 'polypeptide(L)'
;MLENLAEMLMTHHVGGSWRAPLSQRMRDVRGPDGRPLGRMVEGGAADVARAIAMAAACGLEGMDPAQRADLAARVLEEWHARRAALEAALRHGGGSDATDLPPLAPLAVSGPVAMLGTVAAAPGLMAAAVAGALRAGQPVVLKPAPRGPFTALALAEAVAAAGAPPGAFALLQGGGAHTGRALVSHPGLGAAVVLGKAPRAGLFGVRRLG
;
A
#
# COMPACT_ATOMS: atom_id res chain seq x y z
N MET A 1 17.52 4.52 -1.97
CA MET A 1 16.36 4.22 -1.10
C MET A 1 16.40 5.00 0.23
N LEU A 2 17.44 4.89 1.06
CA LEU A 2 17.44 5.56 2.39
C LEU A 2 17.76 7.08 2.36
N GLU A 3 18.38 7.57 1.29
CA GLU A 3 18.82 8.98 1.20
C GLU A 3 17.67 9.99 1.26
N ASN A 4 16.45 9.60 0.85
CA ASN A 4 15.29 10.48 0.87
C ASN A 4 14.14 10.04 1.81
N LEU A 5 14.47 9.18 2.77
CA LEU A 5 13.47 8.60 3.67
C LEU A 5 12.66 9.66 4.44
N ALA A 6 13.31 10.74 4.86
CA ALA A 6 12.64 11.82 5.57
C ALA A 6 11.56 12.49 4.70
N GLU A 7 11.84 12.75 3.41
CA GLU A 7 10.86 13.33 2.50
C GLU A 7 9.71 12.37 2.20
N MET A 8 10.00 11.08 2.02
CA MET A 8 8.98 10.04 1.79
C MET A 8 8.02 9.89 2.98
N LEU A 9 8.50 10.09 4.22
CA LEU A 9 7.65 10.08 5.41
C LEU A 9 6.74 11.32 5.50
N MET A 10 7.09 12.40 4.81
CA MET A 10 6.32 13.65 4.75
C MET A 10 5.36 13.73 3.57
N THR A 11 5.33 12.70 2.72
CA THR A 11 4.57 12.67 1.47
C THR A 11 3.68 11.42 1.37
N HIS A 12 2.86 11.39 0.32
CA HIS A 12 2.16 10.19 -0.14
C HIS A 12 2.67 9.81 -1.52
N HIS A 13 2.67 8.52 -1.86
CA HIS A 13 2.93 8.10 -3.24
C HIS A 13 1.59 8.02 -3.98
N VAL A 14 1.29 8.96 -4.88
CA VAL A 14 0.00 9.02 -5.58
C VAL A 14 0.22 9.44 -7.02
N GLY A 15 -0.37 8.70 -7.97
CA GLY A 15 -0.23 9.01 -9.39
C GLY A 15 1.19 8.83 -9.93
N GLY A 16 1.91 7.82 -9.42
CA GLY A 16 3.27 7.49 -9.88
C GLY A 16 4.39 8.33 -9.28
N SER A 17 4.11 9.21 -8.31
CA SER A 17 5.15 10.03 -7.67
C SER A 17 4.86 10.34 -6.21
N TRP A 18 5.90 10.71 -5.47
CA TRP A 18 5.80 11.28 -4.13
C TRP A 18 5.19 12.69 -4.22
N ARG A 19 4.13 12.94 -3.45
CA ARG A 19 3.36 14.18 -3.48
C ARG A 19 3.08 14.69 -2.08
N ALA A 20 3.04 16.01 -1.96
CA ALA A 20 2.61 16.66 -0.74
C ALA A 20 1.18 16.24 -0.35
N PRO A 21 0.91 16.10 0.95
CA PRO A 21 -0.42 15.81 1.45
C PRO A 21 -1.32 17.04 1.42
N LEU A 22 -2.62 16.78 1.31
CA LEU A 22 -3.67 17.78 1.40
C LEU A 22 -4.13 17.97 2.85
N SER A 23 -3.99 16.96 3.72
CA SER A 23 -4.48 17.01 5.10
C SER A 23 -3.79 18.03 6.01
N GLN A 24 -2.58 18.50 5.66
CA GLN A 24 -1.70 19.34 6.51
C GLN A 24 -1.49 18.75 7.93
N ARG A 25 -1.79 17.46 8.15
CA ARG A 25 -1.73 16.80 9.46
C ARG A 25 -0.48 15.93 9.57
N MET A 26 0.03 15.88 10.79
CA MET A 26 1.23 15.11 11.15
C MET A 26 0.92 14.16 12.30
N ARG A 27 1.61 13.02 12.32
CA ARG A 27 1.54 11.99 13.35
C ARG A 27 2.94 11.61 13.82
N ASP A 28 3.07 11.42 15.13
CA ASP A 28 4.29 10.84 15.69
C ASP A 28 4.43 9.37 15.31
N VAL A 29 5.60 9.01 14.83
CA VAL A 29 6.02 7.64 14.57
C VAL A 29 6.72 7.13 15.81
N ARG A 30 6.30 5.94 16.26
CA ARG A 30 6.90 5.28 17.42
C ARG A 30 7.39 3.89 17.04
N GLY A 31 8.52 3.50 17.61
CA GLY A 31 9.06 2.16 17.49
C GLY A 31 8.17 1.12 18.18
N PRO A 32 8.44 -0.18 17.97
CA PRO A 32 7.77 -1.27 18.68
C PRO A 32 7.90 -1.16 20.21
N ASP A 33 9.01 -0.60 20.68
CA ASP A 33 9.32 -0.30 22.08
C ASP A 33 8.66 1.00 22.60
N GLY A 34 7.89 1.69 21.77
CA GLY A 34 7.19 2.94 22.10
C GLY A 34 8.04 4.21 22.00
N ARG A 35 9.36 4.09 21.73
CA ARG A 35 10.25 5.25 21.57
C ARG A 35 9.86 6.09 20.35
N PRO A 36 9.95 7.42 20.41
CA PRO A 36 9.71 8.27 19.24
C PRO A 36 10.79 8.02 18.19
N LEU A 37 10.35 7.79 16.95
CA LEU A 37 11.23 7.64 15.78
C LEU A 37 11.19 8.84 14.84
N GLY A 38 10.18 9.71 14.97
CA GLY A 38 10.04 10.91 14.16
C GLY A 38 8.57 11.27 13.93
N ARG A 39 8.31 12.03 12.87
CA ARG A 39 6.95 12.36 12.42
C ARG A 39 6.75 11.91 10.99
N MET A 40 5.51 11.56 10.68
CA MET A 40 5.04 11.29 9.32
C MET A 40 3.75 12.04 9.07
N VAL A 41 3.44 12.26 7.81
CA VAL A 41 2.14 12.80 7.45
C VAL A 41 0.99 11.84 7.85
N GLU A 42 -0.13 12.42 8.27
CA GLU A 42 -1.38 11.71 8.48
C GLU A 42 -2.39 12.08 7.37
N GLY A 43 -2.57 11.18 6.39
CA GLY A 43 -3.45 11.43 5.25
C GLY A 43 -4.92 11.62 5.65
N GLY A 44 -5.60 12.58 5.02
CA GLY A 44 -6.97 12.95 5.31
C GLY A 44 -7.96 12.53 4.23
N ALA A 45 -9.23 12.95 4.37
CA ALA A 45 -10.28 12.66 3.40
C ALA A 45 -9.97 13.19 1.99
N ALA A 46 -9.36 14.37 1.88
CA ALA A 46 -8.94 14.94 0.59
C ALA A 46 -7.84 14.12 -0.09
N ASP A 47 -6.88 13.57 0.69
CA ASP A 47 -5.83 12.69 0.17
C ASP A 47 -6.41 11.38 -0.35
N VAL A 48 -7.36 10.80 0.40
CA VAL A 48 -8.12 9.61 0.01
C VAL A 48 -8.89 9.84 -1.28
N ALA A 49 -9.65 10.95 -1.36
CA ALA A 49 -10.43 11.29 -2.53
C ALA A 49 -9.54 11.46 -3.78
N ARG A 50 -8.39 12.13 -3.64
CA ARG A 50 -7.39 12.27 -4.70
C ARG A 50 -6.88 10.90 -5.17
N ALA A 51 -6.48 10.03 -4.24
CA ALA A 51 -5.98 8.70 -4.59
C ALA A 51 -7.03 7.85 -5.30
N ILE A 52 -8.27 7.86 -4.82
CA ILE A 52 -9.37 7.09 -5.42
C ILE A 52 -9.75 7.64 -6.80
N ALA A 53 -9.80 8.97 -6.98
CA ALA A 53 -10.09 9.58 -8.28
C ALA A 53 -9.03 9.21 -9.33
N MET A 54 -7.75 9.26 -8.97
CA MET A 54 -6.67 8.85 -9.88
C MET A 54 -6.68 7.36 -10.15
N ALA A 55 -7.02 6.54 -9.16
CA ALA A 55 -7.17 5.11 -9.32
C ALA A 55 -8.32 4.73 -10.26
N ALA A 56 -9.46 5.41 -10.17
CA ALA A 56 -10.59 5.23 -11.07
C ALA A 56 -10.27 5.61 -12.53
N ALA A 57 -9.36 6.58 -12.73
CA ALA A 57 -9.00 7.09 -14.06
C ALA A 57 -7.78 6.39 -14.70
N CYS A 58 -7.12 5.44 -14.02
CA CYS A 58 -5.80 4.93 -14.46
C CYS A 58 -5.85 3.94 -15.64
N GLY A 59 -7.04 3.47 -16.02
CA GLY A 59 -7.22 2.58 -17.18
C GLY A 59 -6.69 1.15 -17.00
N LEU A 60 -6.23 0.77 -15.81
CA LEU A 60 -5.65 -0.56 -15.54
C LEU A 60 -6.62 -1.71 -15.89
N GLU A 61 -7.91 -1.56 -15.57
CA GLU A 61 -8.95 -2.56 -15.87
C GLU A 61 -9.06 -2.85 -17.39
N GLY A 62 -8.81 -1.84 -18.23
CA GLY A 62 -8.88 -1.94 -19.68
C GLY A 62 -7.60 -2.43 -20.37
N MET A 63 -6.50 -2.63 -19.64
CA MET A 63 -5.26 -3.20 -20.22
C MET A 63 -5.45 -4.66 -20.63
N ASP A 64 -4.64 -5.16 -21.56
CA ASP A 64 -4.61 -6.58 -21.89
C ASP A 64 -4.25 -7.41 -20.64
N PRO A 65 -4.98 -8.50 -20.31
CA PRO A 65 -4.63 -9.39 -19.21
C PRO A 65 -3.17 -9.88 -19.21
N ALA A 66 -2.57 -10.12 -20.38
CA ALA A 66 -1.16 -10.48 -20.50
C ALA A 66 -0.24 -9.33 -20.07
N GLN A 67 -0.53 -8.10 -20.51
CA GLN A 67 0.22 -6.91 -20.09
C GLN A 67 0.13 -6.67 -18.58
N ARG A 68 -1.04 -6.93 -17.97
CA ARG A 68 -1.20 -6.86 -16.51
C ARG A 68 -0.42 -7.95 -15.78
N ALA A 69 -0.38 -9.16 -16.34
CA ALA A 69 0.43 -10.25 -15.79
C ALA A 69 1.92 -9.91 -15.83
N ASP A 70 2.42 -9.35 -16.93
CA ASP A 70 3.80 -8.90 -17.06
C ASP A 70 4.12 -7.76 -16.09
N LEU A 71 3.21 -6.79 -15.94
CA LEU A 71 3.35 -5.73 -14.95
C LEU A 71 3.49 -6.30 -13.53
N ALA A 72 2.61 -7.22 -13.15
CA ALA A 72 2.65 -7.86 -11.83
C ALA A 72 3.97 -8.63 -11.60
N ALA A 73 4.48 -9.32 -12.62
CA ALA A 73 5.77 -10.00 -12.54
C ALA A 73 6.93 -9.02 -12.33
N ARG A 74 6.97 -7.92 -13.10
CA ARG A 74 7.98 -6.87 -12.93
C ARG A 74 7.94 -6.22 -11.54
N VAL A 75 6.74 -5.99 -10.98
CA VAL A 75 6.59 -5.46 -9.61
C VAL A 75 7.26 -6.38 -8.60
N LEU A 76 7.06 -7.70 -8.72
CA LEU A 76 7.68 -8.67 -7.82
C LEU A 76 9.19 -8.73 -8.01
N GLU A 77 9.68 -8.69 -9.25
CA GLU A 77 11.12 -8.63 -9.55
C GLU A 77 11.78 -7.39 -8.91
N GLU A 78 11.21 -6.21 -9.13
CA GLU A 78 11.69 -4.95 -8.55
C GLU A 78 11.62 -4.97 -7.01
N TRP A 79 10.60 -5.62 -6.43
CA TRP A 79 10.47 -5.83 -5.00
C TRP A 79 11.60 -6.74 -4.46
N HIS A 80 11.83 -7.89 -5.10
CA HIS A 80 12.88 -8.81 -4.71
C HIS A 80 14.28 -8.20 -4.83
N ALA A 81 14.53 -7.35 -5.82
CA ALA A 81 15.78 -6.61 -5.95
C ALA A 81 16.01 -5.63 -4.79
N ARG A 82 14.94 -5.03 -4.24
CA ARG A 82 15.02 -4.04 -3.15
C ARG A 82 14.98 -4.66 -1.75
N ARG A 83 14.38 -5.84 -1.58
CA ARG A 83 14.17 -6.44 -0.25
C ARG A 83 15.47 -6.69 0.49
N ALA A 84 16.54 -7.10 -0.20
CA ALA A 84 17.82 -7.42 0.43
C ALA A 84 18.44 -6.18 1.11
N ALA A 85 18.35 -5.02 0.45
CA ALA A 85 18.79 -3.75 1.03
C ALA A 85 17.93 -3.33 2.24
N LEU A 86 16.62 -3.59 2.19
CA LEU A 86 15.70 -3.31 3.28
C LEU A 86 15.94 -4.23 4.50
N GLU A 87 16.15 -5.52 4.27
CA GLU A 87 16.47 -6.52 5.29
C GLU A 87 17.77 -6.16 6.03
N ALA A 88 18.80 -5.76 5.28
CA ALA A 88 20.07 -5.30 5.85
C ALA A 88 19.90 -4.01 6.68
N ALA A 89 19.02 -3.10 6.26
CA ALA A 89 18.79 -1.82 6.93
C ALA A 89 17.98 -1.93 8.22
N LEU A 90 17.00 -2.84 8.29
CA LEU A 90 16.01 -2.83 9.37
C LEU A 90 16.44 -3.52 10.68
N ARG A 91 17.53 -4.32 10.70
CA ARG A 91 18.11 -5.00 11.91
C ARG A 91 17.11 -5.46 12.99
N HIS A 92 15.90 -5.83 12.59
CA HIS A 92 14.86 -6.43 13.40
C HIS A 92 14.35 -7.62 12.62
N GLY A 93 14.70 -8.80 13.13
CA GLY A 93 14.60 -10.06 12.42
C GLY A 93 13.18 -10.50 12.10
N GLY A 94 13.11 -11.37 11.10
CA GLY A 94 12.12 -12.44 11.01
C GLY A 94 10.72 -12.01 10.60
N GLY A 95 10.54 -11.63 9.34
CA GLY A 95 9.27 -11.82 8.65
C GLY A 95 9.45 -12.96 7.65
N SER A 96 8.62 -14.01 7.75
CA SER A 96 8.66 -15.18 6.85
C SER A 96 8.63 -14.78 5.38
N ASP A 97 9.32 -15.56 4.54
CA ASP A 97 9.38 -15.53 3.06
C ASP A 97 8.01 -15.74 2.39
N ALA A 98 7.03 -14.90 2.70
CA ALA A 98 5.68 -14.96 2.18
C ALA A 98 5.59 -14.49 0.71
N THR A 99 6.61 -14.79 -0.09
CA THR A 99 6.61 -14.62 -1.55
C THR A 99 6.02 -15.83 -2.27
N ASP A 100 5.86 -16.96 -1.56
CA ASP A 100 5.13 -18.16 -2.02
C ASP A 100 3.64 -18.16 -1.64
N LEU A 101 3.11 -17.04 -1.15
CA LEU A 101 1.66 -16.95 -0.97
C LEU A 101 1.00 -16.90 -2.35
N PRO A 102 -0.01 -17.75 -2.60
CA PRO A 102 -0.74 -17.69 -3.85
C PRO A 102 -1.27 -16.25 -4.02
N PRO A 103 -1.21 -15.69 -5.24
CA PRO A 103 -1.77 -14.36 -5.49
C PRO A 103 -3.20 -14.35 -4.95
N LEU A 104 -3.57 -13.28 -4.22
CA LEU A 104 -4.95 -13.10 -3.79
C LEU A 104 -5.83 -13.27 -5.02
N ALA A 105 -6.76 -14.22 -4.96
CA ALA A 105 -7.70 -14.41 -6.05
C ALA A 105 -8.38 -13.07 -6.34
N PRO A 106 -8.58 -12.71 -7.63
CA PRO A 106 -9.25 -11.47 -8.00
C PRO A 106 -10.53 -11.30 -7.19
N LEU A 107 -10.65 -10.19 -6.47
CA LEU A 107 -11.91 -9.89 -5.81
C LEU A 107 -12.93 -9.59 -6.91
N ALA A 108 -14.10 -10.21 -6.87
CA ALA A 108 -15.20 -9.93 -7.81
C ALA A 108 -15.87 -8.59 -7.49
N VAL A 109 -15.09 -7.51 -7.56
CA VAL A 109 -15.48 -6.11 -7.30
C VAL A 109 -14.84 -5.22 -8.37
N SER A 110 -15.58 -4.21 -8.79
CA SER A 110 -15.07 -3.16 -9.68
C SER A 110 -14.46 -2.02 -8.87
N GLY A 111 -13.48 -1.34 -9.47
CA GLY A 111 -12.84 -0.16 -8.89
C GLY A 111 -11.69 -0.46 -7.93
N PRO A 112 -11.18 0.59 -7.23
CA PRO A 112 -9.98 0.48 -6.41
C PRO A 112 -10.16 -0.41 -5.18
N VAL A 113 -9.12 -1.16 -4.83
CA VAL A 113 -9.06 -1.98 -3.62
C VAL A 113 -8.13 -1.33 -2.60
N ALA A 114 -8.62 -1.14 -1.38
CA ALA A 114 -7.83 -0.68 -0.26
C ALA A 114 -7.11 -1.86 0.39
N MET A 115 -5.80 -1.74 0.56
CA MET A 115 -5.00 -2.69 1.33
C MET A 115 -4.55 -2.04 2.63
N LEU A 116 -5.11 -2.51 3.74
CA LEU A 116 -4.82 -2.00 5.08
C LEU A 116 -3.72 -2.85 5.71
N GLY A 117 -2.48 -2.38 5.61
CA GLY A 117 -1.34 -3.04 6.20
C GLY A 117 -1.34 -2.93 7.72
N THR A 118 -1.17 -4.05 8.41
CA THR A 118 -0.92 -4.10 9.85
C THR A 118 0.58 -4.18 10.12
N VAL A 119 1.00 -3.94 11.37
CA VAL A 119 2.41 -4.12 11.79
C VAL A 119 2.88 -5.58 11.65
N ALA A 120 1.95 -6.53 11.59
CA ALA A 120 2.23 -7.96 11.43
C ALA A 120 2.14 -8.41 9.96
N ALA A 121 1.91 -7.50 9.02
CA ALA A 121 1.91 -7.84 7.60
C ALA A 121 3.33 -8.19 7.16
N ALA A 122 3.56 -9.45 6.80
CA ALA A 122 4.84 -9.85 6.24
C ALA A 122 5.12 -9.03 4.94
N PRO A 123 6.35 -8.55 4.74
CA PRO A 123 6.73 -7.83 3.52
C PRO A 123 6.32 -8.52 2.22
N GLY A 124 6.61 -9.83 2.10
CA GLY A 124 6.25 -10.64 0.93
C GLY A 124 4.74 -10.70 0.69
N LEU A 125 3.94 -10.81 1.75
CA LEU A 125 2.47 -10.80 1.63
C LEU A 125 1.96 -9.49 1.03
N MET A 126 2.52 -8.35 1.44
CA MET A 126 2.12 -7.05 0.87
C MET A 126 2.46 -6.97 -0.61
N ALA A 127 3.68 -7.38 -1.00
CA ALA A 127 4.10 -7.37 -2.39
C ALA A 127 3.24 -8.31 -3.26
N ALA A 128 3.00 -9.54 -2.81
CA ALA A 128 2.17 -10.53 -3.50
C ALA A 128 0.71 -10.07 -3.63
N ALA A 129 0.14 -9.46 -2.58
CA ALA A 129 -1.20 -8.91 -2.62
C ALA A 129 -1.32 -7.77 -3.65
N VAL A 130 -0.38 -6.82 -3.63
CA VAL A 130 -0.34 -5.70 -4.59
C VAL A 130 -0.21 -6.21 -6.02
N ALA A 131 0.76 -7.11 -6.29
CA ALA A 131 0.96 -7.68 -7.61
C ALA A 131 -0.28 -8.46 -8.09
N GLY A 132 -0.92 -9.23 -7.21
CA GLY A 132 -2.15 -9.96 -7.51
C GLY A 132 -3.31 -9.05 -7.91
N ALA A 133 -3.53 -7.96 -7.18
CA ALA A 133 -4.56 -6.97 -7.52
C ALA A 133 -4.26 -6.26 -8.85
N LEU A 134 -3.00 -5.88 -9.10
CA LEU A 134 -2.60 -5.28 -10.37
C LEU A 134 -2.83 -6.24 -11.55
N ARG A 135 -2.46 -7.52 -11.39
CA ARG A 135 -2.75 -8.58 -12.37
C ARG A 135 -4.25 -8.72 -12.64
N ALA A 136 -5.06 -8.62 -11.60
CA ALA A 136 -6.52 -8.67 -11.67
C ALA A 136 -7.16 -7.43 -12.30
N GLY A 137 -6.38 -6.38 -12.63
CA GLY A 137 -6.93 -5.14 -13.17
C GLY A 137 -7.46 -4.19 -12.10
N GLN A 138 -7.13 -4.41 -10.83
CA GLN A 138 -7.63 -3.66 -9.69
C GLN A 138 -6.58 -2.65 -9.21
N PRO A 139 -6.85 -1.34 -9.33
CA PRO A 139 -5.99 -0.32 -8.75
C PRO A 139 -5.91 -0.47 -7.24
N VAL A 140 -4.74 -0.24 -6.65
CA VAL A 140 -4.50 -0.45 -5.22
C VAL A 140 -4.28 0.86 -4.49
N VAL A 141 -4.97 1.04 -3.36
CA VAL A 141 -4.63 2.06 -2.36
C VAL A 141 -4.10 1.38 -1.10
N LEU A 142 -2.78 1.34 -0.96
CA LEU A 142 -2.09 0.78 0.19
C LEU A 142 -2.02 1.80 1.33
N LYS A 143 -2.49 1.42 2.52
CA LYS A 143 -2.30 2.18 3.76
C LYS A 143 -1.52 1.35 4.77
N PRO A 144 -0.18 1.48 4.85
CA PRO A 144 0.61 0.69 5.77
C PRO A 144 0.38 1.10 7.22
N ALA A 145 0.79 0.25 8.18
CA ALA A 145 0.81 0.66 9.57
C ALA A 145 1.82 1.81 9.77
N PRO A 146 1.48 2.83 10.58
CA PRO A 146 2.40 3.96 10.80
C PRO A 146 3.66 3.55 11.57
N ARG A 147 3.64 2.41 12.28
CA ARG A 147 4.82 1.82 12.91
C ARG A 147 5.55 0.97 11.87
N GLY A 148 6.66 1.49 11.35
CA GLY A 148 7.51 0.79 10.38
C GLY A 148 7.01 0.85 8.92
N PRO A 149 6.83 2.04 8.32
CA PRO A 149 6.33 2.17 6.95
C PRO A 149 7.35 1.76 5.87
N PHE A 150 8.61 1.50 6.24
CA PHE A 150 9.75 1.38 5.33
C PHE A 150 9.55 0.33 4.22
N THR A 151 8.97 -0.81 4.56
CA THR A 151 8.63 -1.87 3.61
C THR A 151 7.64 -1.40 2.55
N ALA A 152 6.63 -0.65 2.96
CA ALA A 152 5.63 -0.13 2.04
C ALA A 152 6.19 0.99 1.16
N LEU A 153 7.12 1.80 1.69
CA LEU A 153 7.86 2.79 0.91
C LEU A 153 8.68 2.14 -0.21
N ALA A 154 9.44 1.08 0.13
CA ALA A 154 10.21 0.32 -0.86
C ALA A 154 9.30 -0.35 -1.91
N LEU A 155 8.13 -0.85 -1.50
CA LEU A 155 7.15 -1.41 -2.42
C LEU A 155 6.57 -0.34 -3.36
N ALA A 156 6.33 0.88 -2.88
CA ALA A 156 5.89 1.99 -3.74
C ALA A 156 6.92 2.30 -4.83
N GLU A 157 8.22 2.33 -4.48
CA GLU A 157 9.31 2.50 -5.46
C GLU A 157 9.39 1.33 -6.44
N ALA A 158 9.18 0.09 -5.97
CA ALA A 158 9.17 -1.09 -6.83
C ALA A 158 8.04 -1.02 -7.88
N VAL A 159 6.84 -0.60 -7.45
CA VAL A 159 5.70 -0.44 -8.36
C VAL A 159 5.93 0.68 -9.38
N ALA A 160 6.54 1.79 -8.97
CA ALA A 160 6.92 2.86 -9.87
C ALA A 160 7.97 2.39 -10.89
N ALA A 161 9.02 1.69 -10.44
CA ALA A 161 10.08 1.17 -11.31
C ALA A 161 9.58 0.11 -12.31
N ALA A 162 8.57 -0.68 -11.94
CA ALA A 162 7.94 -1.66 -12.83
C ALA A 162 7.12 -1.04 -13.98
N GLY A 163 6.94 0.28 -13.98
CA GLY A 163 6.22 1.02 -15.02
C GLY A 163 4.70 0.93 -14.88
N ALA A 164 4.18 0.84 -13.65
CA ALA A 164 2.74 0.83 -13.43
C ALA A 164 2.08 2.14 -13.93
N PRO A 165 0.89 2.09 -14.55
CA PRO A 165 0.17 3.29 -14.95
C PRO A 165 -0.04 4.25 -13.77
N PRO A 166 0.06 5.58 -13.98
CA PRO A 166 -0.26 6.54 -12.93
C PRO A 166 -1.67 6.30 -12.36
N GLY A 167 -1.75 6.05 -11.05
CA GLY A 167 -3.00 5.75 -10.35
C GLY A 167 -3.29 4.26 -10.16
N ALA A 168 -2.59 3.35 -10.84
CA ALA A 168 -2.71 1.91 -10.61
C ALA A 168 -2.30 1.52 -9.17
N PHE A 169 -1.42 2.32 -8.55
CA PHE A 169 -1.03 2.17 -7.15
C PHE A 169 -0.92 3.54 -6.46
N ALA A 170 -1.39 3.58 -5.22
CA ALA A 170 -1.18 4.68 -4.29
C ALA A 170 -0.77 4.16 -2.90
N LEU A 171 0.11 4.88 -2.23
CA LEU A 171 0.44 4.70 -0.82
C LEU A 171 0.00 5.93 -0.03
N LEU A 172 -0.92 5.73 0.91
CA LEU A 172 -1.37 6.75 1.84
C LEU A 172 -0.82 6.46 3.23
N GLN A 173 0.01 7.38 3.74
CA GLN A 173 0.51 7.33 5.11
C GLN A 173 -0.61 7.71 6.09
N GLY A 174 -0.60 7.09 7.27
CA GLY A 174 -1.42 7.53 8.40
C GLY A 174 -2.09 6.39 9.19
N GLY A 175 -2.76 6.80 10.27
CA GLY A 175 -3.35 5.88 11.24
C GLY A 175 -4.65 5.21 10.77
N GLY A 176 -4.99 4.08 11.38
CA GLY A 176 -6.26 3.39 11.10
C GLY A 176 -7.49 4.24 11.47
N ALA A 177 -7.44 4.95 12.61
CA ALA A 177 -8.57 5.74 13.11
C ALA A 177 -8.93 6.95 12.24
N HIS A 178 -7.96 7.49 11.48
CA HIS A 178 -8.15 8.67 10.65
C HIS A 178 -8.11 8.30 9.16
N THR A 179 -6.92 8.04 8.61
CA THR A 179 -6.71 7.72 7.19
C THR A 179 -7.39 6.42 6.80
N GLY A 180 -7.26 5.37 7.62
CA GLY A 180 -7.90 4.08 7.35
C GLY A 180 -9.42 4.17 7.34
N ARG A 181 -10.00 4.87 8.33
CA ARG A 181 -11.45 5.12 8.42
C ARG A 181 -11.95 5.92 7.22
N ALA A 182 -11.26 6.99 6.84
CA ALA A 182 -11.61 7.80 5.68
C ALA A 182 -11.57 6.96 4.39
N LEU A 183 -10.55 6.11 4.23
CA LEU A 183 -10.40 5.23 3.08
C LEU A 183 -11.55 4.22 2.97
N VAL A 184 -11.83 3.45 4.02
CA VAL A 184 -12.90 2.42 3.98
C VAL A 184 -14.32 2.98 3.93
N SER A 185 -14.48 4.27 4.23
CA SER A 185 -15.79 4.95 4.20
C SER A 185 -16.01 5.70 2.88
N HIS A 186 -15.04 5.70 1.96
CA HIS A 186 -15.14 6.45 0.72
C HIS A 186 -16.04 5.72 -0.30
N PRO A 187 -17.02 6.40 -0.93
CA PRO A 187 -18.00 5.76 -1.81
C PRO A 187 -17.40 5.20 -3.10
N GLY A 188 -16.29 5.77 -3.57
CA GLY A 188 -15.56 5.26 -4.75
C GLY A 188 -14.63 4.06 -4.49
N LEU A 189 -14.65 3.48 -3.29
CA LEU A 189 -13.85 2.30 -2.97
C LEU A 189 -14.62 1.01 -3.30
N GLY A 190 -14.02 0.08 -4.05
CA GLY A 190 -14.66 -1.19 -4.39
C GLY A 190 -14.62 -2.22 -3.26
N ALA A 191 -13.45 -2.39 -2.64
CA ALA A 191 -13.27 -3.29 -1.50
C ALA A 191 -12.13 -2.85 -0.57
N ALA A 192 -12.11 -3.42 0.63
CA ALA A 192 -11.01 -3.29 1.58
C ALA A 192 -10.52 -4.68 2.04
N VAL A 193 -9.21 -4.86 2.08
CA VAL A 193 -8.53 -6.06 2.56
C VAL A 193 -7.57 -5.67 3.68
N VAL A 194 -7.59 -6.41 4.78
CA VAL A 194 -6.62 -6.26 5.87
C VAL A 194 -5.48 -7.25 5.66
N LEU A 195 -4.25 -6.77 5.63
CA LEU A 195 -3.06 -7.60 5.47
C LEU A 195 -2.39 -7.83 6.84
N GLY A 196 -2.26 -9.09 7.24
CA GLY A 196 -1.74 -9.52 8.55
C GLY A 196 -2.81 -9.70 9.63
N LYS A 197 -2.39 -9.89 10.90
CA LYS A 197 -3.34 -10.10 12.02
C LYS A 197 -4.08 -8.81 12.36
N ALA A 198 -5.42 -8.83 12.23
CA ALA A 198 -6.27 -7.75 12.71
C ALA A 198 -6.14 -7.60 14.24
N PRO A 199 -5.98 -6.37 14.77
CA PRO A 199 -5.98 -6.15 16.21
C PRO A 199 -7.43 -6.26 16.73
N ARG A 200 -7.75 -7.41 17.32
CA ARG A 200 -9.03 -7.78 17.94
C ARG A 200 -10.23 -7.90 16.97
N ALA A 201 -11.07 -8.88 17.29
CA ALA A 201 -12.21 -9.35 16.50
C ALA A 201 -13.18 -8.22 16.12
N GLY A 202 -13.61 -8.21 14.86
CA GLY A 202 -14.70 -7.34 14.39
C GLY A 202 -14.71 -7.03 12.89
N LEU A 203 -13.62 -7.29 12.15
CA LEU A 203 -13.56 -7.00 10.71
C LEU A 203 -12.82 -8.11 9.94
N PHE A 204 -13.33 -9.34 10.02
CA PHE A 204 -13.01 -10.37 9.04
C PHE A 204 -14.22 -10.56 8.13
N GLY A 205 -14.12 -9.99 6.94
CA GLY A 205 -15.10 -10.13 5.88
C GLY A 205 -14.70 -9.23 4.73
N VAL A 206 -14.58 -9.81 3.53
CA VAL A 206 -14.69 -9.04 2.29
C VAL A 206 -16.05 -8.36 2.37
N ARG A 207 -16.07 -7.10 2.77
CA ARG A 207 -17.31 -6.34 2.82
C ARG A 207 -17.55 -5.83 1.41
N ARG A 208 -18.48 -6.47 0.68
CA ARG A 208 -19.11 -5.81 -0.47
C ARG A 208 -19.73 -4.52 0.07
N LEU A 209 -19.25 -3.39 -0.38
CA LEU A 209 -20.03 -2.15 -0.31
C LEU A 209 -21.09 -2.33 -1.40
N GLY A 210 -22.30 -2.66 -0.97
CA GLY A 210 -23.46 -2.80 -1.85
C GLY A 210 -23.95 -1.46 -2.36
#